data_AF-A0A3P7WGH3-F1
#
_entry.id   AF-A0A3P7WGH3-F1
#
_cell.length_a   1.000
_cell.length_b   1.000
_cell.length_c   1.000
_cell.angle_alpha   90.00
_cell.angle_beta   90.00
_cell.angle_gamma   90.00
#
_symmetry.space_group_name_H-M   'P 1'
#
loop_
_entity.id
_entity.type
_entity.pdbx_description
1 polymer ?
#
loop_
_entity_poly.entity_id
_entity_poly.type
_entity_poly.pdbx_seq_one_letter_code
_entity_poly.pdbx_strand_id
1 'polypeptide(L)'
;MWQTMAHILGVNDAAQLNPDAYLGDLGLDSLMGVEIKQALERDYDIVLSMKDIRTLTLNKLQQLVDSGGTTSTVLQTTELELKKESEKEAEQNTVEQLERQMNQLFKMRVDVNDLEPMDLIIKCNKVEAGPPTFFVHSIEGIATPLKKVMSKCNFPAYCFQSTREVPQDSIEKVAQKYILEMKKIQPEGPYRIIGYSYGACIGFEMATMLQESDGANSVERLILLDGSHLYMQTYRNVYRMAFGVTGDTLVNNPLFESEIMCAMTLRFANVDYKKFRVELLQQPGFKARVQARFLQCFCNFSIST
;
A
#
# COMPACT_ATOMS: atom_id res chain seq x y z
N MET A 1 41.17 -27.48 -12.68
CA MET A 1 40.01 -27.16 -11.83
C MET A 1 38.69 -27.22 -12.58
N TRP A 2 38.42 -26.33 -13.55
CA TRP A 2 37.12 -26.24 -14.22
C TRP A 2 36.64 -27.56 -14.85
N GLN A 3 37.52 -28.26 -15.57
CA GLN A 3 37.24 -29.58 -16.15
C GLN A 3 37.07 -30.68 -15.09
N THR A 4 37.82 -30.62 -13.98
CA THR A 4 37.70 -31.55 -12.85
C THR A 4 36.35 -31.41 -12.16
N MET A 5 35.87 -30.18 -11.97
CA MET A 5 34.56 -29.89 -11.37
C MET A 5 33.42 -30.32 -12.29
N ALA A 6 33.51 -30.05 -13.59
CA ALA A 6 32.53 -30.52 -14.57
C ALA A 6 32.42 -32.05 -14.59
N HIS A 7 33.56 -32.75 -14.50
CA HIS A 7 33.58 -34.21 -14.42
C HIS A 7 32.92 -34.75 -13.14
N ILE A 8 33.20 -34.16 -11.97
CA ILE A 8 32.59 -34.58 -10.69
C ILE A 8 31.08 -34.31 -10.67
N LEU A 9 30.64 -33.20 -11.28
CA LEU A 9 29.21 -32.86 -11.41
C LEU A 9 28.50 -33.63 -12.54
N GLY A 10 29.19 -34.50 -13.27
CA GLY A 10 28.61 -35.30 -14.35
C GLY A 10 28.21 -34.50 -15.59
N VAL A 11 28.80 -33.33 -15.81
CA VAL A 11 28.51 -32.44 -16.95
C VAL A 11 29.58 -32.61 -18.04
N ASN A 12 29.14 -32.96 -19.25
CA ASN A 12 30.03 -33.27 -20.38
C ASN A 12 30.74 -32.04 -20.96
N ASP A 13 30.17 -30.84 -20.78
CA ASP A 13 30.74 -29.58 -21.25
C ASP A 13 30.75 -28.54 -20.12
N ALA A 14 31.96 -28.20 -19.68
CA ALA A 14 32.17 -27.27 -18.58
C ALA A 14 31.69 -25.83 -18.90
N ALA A 15 31.47 -25.49 -20.18
CA ALA A 15 30.92 -24.18 -20.57
C ALA A 15 29.42 -24.02 -20.25
N GLN A 16 28.71 -25.12 -19.95
CA GLN A 16 27.28 -25.09 -19.59
C GLN A 16 27.05 -24.78 -18.10
N LEU A 17 28.09 -24.77 -17.29
CA LEU A 17 28.00 -24.47 -15.86
C LEU A 17 27.97 -22.96 -15.66
N ASN A 18 26.95 -22.48 -14.95
CA ASN A 18 26.90 -21.09 -14.51
C ASN A 18 27.97 -20.87 -13.42
N PRO A 19 28.99 -20.03 -13.66
CA PRO A 19 30.11 -19.85 -12.74
C PRO A 19 29.75 -19.14 -11.43
N ASP A 20 28.61 -18.43 -11.40
CA ASP A 20 28.11 -17.70 -10.24
C ASP A 20 27.05 -18.47 -9.44
N ALA A 21 26.64 -19.66 -9.93
CA ALA A 21 25.73 -20.53 -9.18
C ALA A 21 26.47 -21.22 -8.02
N TYR A 22 25.77 -21.43 -6.91
CA TYR A 22 26.30 -22.18 -5.77
C TYR A 22 26.42 -23.66 -6.13
N LEU A 23 27.52 -24.29 -5.71
CA LEU A 23 27.76 -25.72 -5.92
C LEU A 23 26.62 -26.58 -5.33
N GLY A 24 26.05 -26.18 -4.20
CA GLY A 24 24.89 -26.85 -3.59
C GLY A 24 23.63 -26.84 -4.46
N ASP A 25 23.45 -25.81 -5.30
CA ASP A 25 22.29 -25.66 -6.19
C ASP A 25 22.47 -26.39 -7.52
N LEU A 26 23.71 -26.78 -7.86
CA LEU A 26 24.06 -27.56 -9.03
C LEU A 26 23.85 -29.08 -8.83
N GLY A 27 23.06 -29.46 -7.82
CA GLY A 27 22.71 -30.86 -7.55
C GLY A 27 23.77 -31.65 -6.80
N LEU A 28 24.69 -30.98 -6.09
CA LEU A 28 25.75 -31.63 -5.32
C LEU A 28 25.18 -32.56 -4.24
N ASP A 29 25.32 -33.86 -4.48
CA ASP A 29 24.98 -34.88 -3.50
C ASP A 29 26.14 -35.11 -2.50
N SER A 30 25.89 -35.95 -1.50
CA SER A 30 26.87 -36.22 -0.44
C SER A 30 28.15 -36.88 -0.94
N LEU A 31 28.13 -37.59 -2.08
CA LEU A 31 29.29 -38.29 -2.62
C LEU A 31 30.12 -37.36 -3.51
N MET A 32 29.47 -36.58 -4.38
CA MET A 32 30.10 -35.54 -5.19
C MET A 32 30.78 -34.49 -4.30
N GLY A 33 30.14 -34.09 -3.19
CA GLY A 33 30.74 -33.14 -2.26
C GLY A 33 32.01 -33.66 -1.59
N VAL A 34 32.11 -34.97 -1.34
CA VAL A 34 33.32 -35.60 -0.81
C VAL A 34 34.42 -35.67 -1.88
N GLU A 35 34.08 -35.93 -3.14
CA GLU A 35 35.04 -35.91 -4.25
C GLU A 35 35.62 -34.51 -4.49
N ILE A 36 34.78 -33.47 -4.46
CA ILE A 36 35.24 -32.07 -4.53
C ILE A 36 36.18 -31.76 -3.36
N LYS A 37 35.79 -32.15 -2.14
CA LYS A 37 36.62 -31.96 -0.94
C LYS A 37 38.00 -32.60 -1.09
N GLN A 38 38.04 -33.87 -1.49
CA GLN A 38 39.29 -34.61 -1.65
C GLN A 38 40.17 -34.05 -2.79
N ALA A 39 39.57 -33.58 -3.89
CA ALA A 39 40.31 -32.93 -4.97
C ALA A 39 40.95 -31.62 -4.51
N LEU A 40 40.24 -30.81 -3.71
CA LEU A 40 40.76 -29.56 -3.17
C LEU A 40 41.89 -29.78 -2.15
N GLU A 41 41.74 -30.76 -1.27
CA GLU A 41 42.76 -31.12 -0.28
C GLU A 41 44.01 -31.71 -0.96
N ARG A 42 43.83 -32.60 -1.94
CA ARG A 42 44.94 -33.31 -2.60
C ARG A 42 45.70 -32.44 -3.60
N ASP A 43 44.99 -31.72 -4.45
CA ASP A 43 45.59 -31.07 -5.62
C ASP A 43 45.94 -29.59 -5.35
N TYR A 44 45.38 -29.00 -4.29
CA TYR A 44 45.48 -27.57 -4.01
C TYR A 44 45.78 -27.21 -2.53
N ASP A 45 45.92 -28.19 -1.63
CA ASP A 45 46.15 -28.00 -0.18
C ASP A 45 45.08 -27.10 0.51
N ILE A 46 43.84 -27.13 0.00
CA ILE A 46 42.72 -26.34 0.52
C ILE A 46 41.82 -27.24 1.35
N VAL A 47 41.72 -26.96 2.65
CA VAL A 47 40.86 -27.67 3.58
C VAL A 47 39.57 -26.87 3.83
N LEU A 48 38.43 -27.41 3.41
CA LEU A 48 37.12 -26.79 3.59
C LEU A 48 36.13 -27.75 4.25
N SER A 49 35.17 -27.20 5.00
CA SER A 49 34.07 -28.00 5.51
C SER A 49 33.07 -28.33 4.40
N MET A 50 32.31 -29.41 4.56
CA MET A 50 31.22 -29.76 3.62
C MET A 50 30.16 -28.66 3.49
N LYS A 51 29.98 -27.84 4.54
CA LYS A 51 29.07 -26.70 4.50
C LYS A 51 29.64 -25.62 3.58
N ASP A 52 30.92 -25.29 3.72
CA ASP A 52 31.58 -24.26 2.91
C ASP A 52 31.59 -24.63 1.43
N ILE A 53 31.88 -25.91 1.12
CA ILE A 53 31.87 -26.43 -0.26
C ILE A 53 30.48 -26.24 -0.91
N ARG A 54 29.39 -26.45 -0.17
CA ARG A 54 28.03 -26.28 -0.72
C ARG A 54 27.66 -24.81 -0.98
N THR A 55 28.25 -23.89 -0.24
CA THR A 55 27.96 -22.44 -0.35
C THR A 55 28.96 -21.67 -1.21
N LEU A 56 29.90 -22.36 -1.86
CA LEU A 56 30.85 -21.74 -2.79
C LEU A 56 30.30 -21.77 -4.22
N THR A 57 30.71 -20.79 -5.02
CA THR A 57 30.51 -20.78 -6.47
C THR A 57 31.79 -21.25 -7.15
N LEU A 58 31.70 -21.68 -8.42
CA LEU A 58 32.89 -22.11 -9.16
C LEU A 58 33.89 -20.96 -9.35
N ASN A 59 33.42 -19.72 -9.53
CA ASN A 59 34.27 -18.52 -9.58
C ASN A 59 35.04 -18.31 -8.27
N LYS A 60 34.37 -18.43 -7.12
CA LYS A 60 35.02 -18.27 -5.81
C LYS A 60 35.99 -19.40 -5.51
N LEU A 61 35.68 -20.62 -5.95
CA LEU A 61 36.58 -21.76 -5.83
C LEU A 61 37.87 -21.55 -6.62
N GLN A 62 37.77 -21.03 -7.84
CA GLN A 62 38.93 -20.69 -8.67
C GLN A 62 39.77 -19.58 -8.02
N GLN A 63 39.14 -18.56 -7.44
CA GLN A 63 39.84 -17.51 -6.71
C GLN A 63 40.59 -18.04 -5.46
N LEU A 64 40.03 -19.01 -4.74
CA LEU A 64 40.69 -19.63 -3.59
C LEU A 64 41.94 -20.42 -3.99
N VAL A 65 41.92 -21.01 -5.17
CA VAL A 65 43.05 -21.74 -5.76
C VAL A 65 44.11 -20.80 -6.28
N ASP A 66 43.69 -19.74 -6.97
CA ASP A 66 44.60 -18.72 -7.50
C ASP A 66 45.28 -17.91 -6.36
N SER A 67 44.67 -17.86 -5.17
CA SER A 67 45.19 -17.17 -3.98
C SER A 67 45.95 -18.07 -2.99
N GLY A 68 46.23 -19.33 -3.37
CA GLY A 68 47.16 -20.19 -2.64
C GLY A 68 46.72 -20.58 -1.22
N GLY A 69 45.41 -20.71 -0.97
CA GLY A 69 44.91 -21.34 0.26
C GLY A 69 44.93 -20.47 1.52
N THR A 70 44.97 -19.13 1.41
CA THR A 70 44.89 -18.23 2.58
C THR A 70 43.46 -18.20 3.16
N THR A 71 43.10 -19.21 3.95
CA THR A 71 41.72 -19.64 4.19
C THR A 71 40.96 -18.83 5.26
N SER A 72 41.63 -18.16 6.20
CA SER A 72 40.94 -17.64 7.40
C SER A 72 40.33 -16.24 7.27
N THR A 73 40.82 -15.37 6.38
CA THR A 73 40.38 -13.97 6.35
C THR A 73 39.24 -13.71 5.37
N VAL A 74 39.14 -14.52 4.30
CA VAL A 74 38.13 -14.38 3.23
C VAL A 74 36.79 -14.98 3.64
N LEU A 75 36.76 -16.11 4.34
CA LEU A 75 35.50 -16.79 4.70
C LEU A 75 34.66 -15.98 5.72
N GLN A 76 35.29 -15.27 6.67
CA GLN A 76 34.56 -14.45 7.66
C GLN A 76 33.98 -13.16 7.09
N THR A 77 34.68 -12.52 6.15
CA THR A 77 34.14 -11.35 5.42
C THR A 77 32.97 -11.77 4.53
N THR A 78 33.12 -12.91 3.85
CA THR A 78 32.10 -13.39 2.91
C THR A 78 30.81 -13.84 3.61
N GLU A 79 30.86 -14.52 4.77
CA GLU A 79 29.63 -14.97 5.46
C GLU A 79 28.84 -13.79 6.08
N LEU A 80 29.52 -12.71 6.50
CA LEU A 80 28.90 -11.48 7.01
C LEU A 80 28.36 -10.59 5.88
N GLU A 81 29.02 -10.53 4.73
CA GLU A 81 28.54 -9.81 3.55
C GLU A 81 27.39 -10.55 2.87
N LEU A 82 27.49 -11.86 2.69
CA LEU A 82 26.41 -12.69 2.13
C LEU A 82 25.18 -12.72 3.04
N LYS A 83 25.34 -12.75 4.38
CA LYS A 83 24.19 -12.60 5.29
C LYS A 83 23.56 -11.23 5.15
N LYS A 84 24.34 -10.15 5.10
CA LYS A 84 23.80 -8.79 4.93
C LYS A 84 23.14 -8.56 3.57
N GLU A 85 23.67 -9.15 2.50
CA GLU A 85 23.08 -9.05 1.15
C GLU A 85 21.85 -9.94 1.01
N SER A 86 21.89 -11.19 1.48
CA SER A 86 20.71 -12.07 1.47
C SER A 86 19.61 -11.61 2.42
N GLU A 87 19.94 -11.05 3.59
CA GLU A 87 18.98 -10.43 4.50
C GLU A 87 18.39 -9.16 3.90
N LYS A 88 19.20 -8.30 3.24
CA LYS A 88 18.70 -7.12 2.52
C LYS A 88 17.83 -7.48 1.31
N GLU A 89 18.23 -8.46 0.51
CA GLU A 89 17.45 -8.92 -0.64
C GLU A 89 16.18 -9.65 -0.18
N ALA A 90 16.23 -10.43 0.90
CA ALA A 90 15.04 -11.07 1.48
C ALA A 90 14.10 -10.03 2.13
N GLU A 91 14.61 -9.03 2.84
CA GLU A 91 13.82 -7.89 3.35
C GLU A 91 13.22 -7.09 2.20
N GLN A 92 13.99 -6.81 1.15
CA GLN A 92 13.50 -6.01 0.03
C GLN A 92 12.47 -6.77 -0.81
N ASN A 93 12.67 -8.08 -1.01
CA ASN A 93 11.69 -8.96 -1.65
C ASN A 93 10.41 -9.12 -0.80
N THR A 94 10.53 -9.23 0.52
CA THR A 94 9.36 -9.32 1.41
C THR A 94 8.62 -7.99 1.53
N VAL A 95 9.31 -6.86 1.60
CA VAL A 95 8.71 -5.51 1.60
C VAL A 95 8.01 -5.26 0.28
N GLU A 96 8.64 -5.51 -0.87
CA GLU A 96 7.98 -5.33 -2.18
C GLU A 96 6.79 -6.29 -2.36
N GLN A 97 6.87 -7.51 -1.84
CA GLN A 97 5.77 -8.47 -1.89
C GLN A 97 4.62 -8.08 -0.96
N LEU A 98 4.91 -7.58 0.25
CA LEU A 98 3.93 -7.03 1.19
C LEU A 98 3.30 -5.75 0.63
N GLU A 99 4.08 -4.86 0.01
CA GLU A 99 3.57 -3.68 -0.68
C GLU A 99 2.62 -4.07 -1.82
N ARG A 100 3.00 -5.05 -2.65
CA ARG A 100 2.12 -5.57 -3.72
C ARG A 100 0.85 -6.20 -3.15
N GLN A 101 0.94 -7.00 -2.09
CA GLN A 101 -0.22 -7.62 -1.45
C GLN A 101 -1.13 -6.57 -0.79
N MET A 102 -0.58 -5.63 -0.02
CA MET A 102 -1.36 -4.53 0.56
C MET A 102 -2.01 -3.69 -0.54
N ASN A 103 -1.28 -3.33 -1.60
CA ASN A 103 -1.85 -2.61 -2.73
C ASN A 103 -2.97 -3.40 -3.43
N GLN A 104 -2.87 -4.74 -3.50
CA GLN A 104 -3.96 -5.57 -4.03
C GLN A 104 -5.16 -5.66 -3.08
N LEU A 105 -4.95 -5.75 -1.76
CA LEU A 105 -6.03 -5.76 -0.76
C LEU A 105 -6.80 -4.45 -0.71
N PHE A 106 -6.11 -3.32 -0.93
CA PHE A 106 -6.71 -1.98 -0.93
C PHE A 106 -7.15 -1.50 -2.33
N LYS A 107 -7.03 -2.32 -3.39
CA LYS A 107 -7.59 -1.96 -4.70
C LYS A 107 -9.10 -1.83 -4.59
N MET A 108 -9.57 -0.61 -4.69
CA MET A 108 -10.99 -0.34 -4.70
C MET A 108 -11.56 -0.71 -6.06
N ARG A 109 -12.46 -1.70 -6.08
CA ARG A 109 -13.29 -1.99 -7.25
C ARG A 109 -14.46 -1.01 -7.30
N VAL A 110 -14.14 0.27 -7.43
CA VAL A 110 -15.09 1.36 -7.58
C VAL A 110 -15.03 1.83 -9.01
N ASP A 111 -16.18 1.98 -9.66
CA ASP A 111 -16.24 2.59 -10.99
C ASP A 111 -15.78 4.05 -10.87
N VAL A 112 -14.85 4.46 -11.72
CA VAL A 112 -14.29 5.82 -11.69
C VAL A 112 -15.39 6.86 -11.92
N ASN A 113 -16.45 6.51 -12.65
CA ASN A 113 -17.61 7.38 -12.86
C ASN A 113 -18.40 7.62 -11.56
N ASP A 114 -18.33 6.71 -10.58
CA ASP A 114 -18.97 6.90 -9.29
C ASP A 114 -18.21 7.89 -8.39
N LEU A 115 -16.94 8.20 -8.69
CA LEU A 115 -16.08 9.07 -7.87
C LEU A 115 -16.44 10.57 -7.94
N GLU A 116 -17.34 10.95 -8.84
CA GLU A 116 -17.89 12.30 -8.91
C GLU A 116 -19.42 12.25 -8.76
N PRO A 117 -19.92 12.08 -7.52
CA PRO A 117 -21.34 12.00 -7.26
C PRO A 117 -22.02 13.34 -7.57
N MET A 118 -23.15 13.29 -8.26
CA MET A 118 -23.98 14.47 -8.54
C MET A 118 -24.90 14.80 -7.37
N ASP A 119 -25.51 13.77 -6.78
CA ASP A 119 -26.44 13.92 -5.66
C ASP A 119 -25.73 13.82 -4.32
N LEU A 120 -25.89 14.85 -3.49
CA LEU A 120 -25.27 14.93 -2.16
C LEU A 120 -25.87 13.92 -1.18
N ILE A 121 -27.15 13.61 -1.32
CA ILE A 121 -27.82 12.58 -0.54
C ILE A 121 -28.64 11.69 -1.45
N ILE A 122 -28.41 10.38 -1.37
CA ILE A 122 -29.13 9.39 -2.17
C ILE A 122 -29.85 8.39 -1.29
N LYS A 123 -31.05 7.98 -1.73
CA LYS A 123 -31.76 6.86 -1.12
C LYS A 123 -31.19 5.54 -1.62
N CYS A 124 -30.77 4.68 -0.71
CA CYS A 124 -29.96 3.50 -1.01
C CYS A 124 -30.72 2.17 -0.94
N ASN A 125 -32.01 2.19 -0.59
CA ASN A 125 -32.87 1.02 -0.61
C ASN A 125 -34.33 1.38 -0.96
N LYS A 126 -35.16 0.35 -1.16
CA LYS A 126 -36.58 0.49 -1.52
C LYS A 126 -37.50 0.53 -0.29
N VAL A 127 -36.94 0.70 0.90
CA VAL A 127 -37.72 0.70 2.14
C VAL A 127 -38.27 2.10 2.39
N GLU A 128 -39.59 2.18 2.54
CA GLU A 128 -40.31 3.43 2.82
C GLU A 128 -40.72 3.58 4.28
N ALA A 129 -40.93 2.44 4.97
CA ALA A 129 -41.44 2.42 6.33
C ALA A 129 -40.32 2.34 7.38
N GLY A 130 -40.51 3.08 8.48
CA GLY A 130 -39.57 3.12 9.60
C GLY A 130 -38.76 4.42 9.66
N PRO A 131 -37.99 4.61 10.73
CA PRO A 131 -37.21 5.84 10.95
C PRO A 131 -36.07 5.94 9.93
N PRO A 132 -35.99 7.04 9.15
CA PRO A 132 -34.87 7.30 8.24
C PRO A 132 -33.53 7.19 8.96
N THR A 133 -32.55 6.58 8.30
CA THR A 133 -31.19 6.45 8.83
C THR A 133 -30.20 6.96 7.80
N PHE A 134 -29.33 7.86 8.24
CA PHE A 134 -28.41 8.60 7.40
C PHE A 134 -26.99 8.05 7.56
N PHE A 135 -26.47 7.46 6.49
CA PHE A 135 -25.11 6.96 6.38
C PHE A 135 -24.18 8.08 5.89
N VAL A 136 -23.00 8.18 6.51
CA VAL A 136 -21.94 9.09 6.09
C VAL A 136 -20.85 8.28 5.41
N HIS A 137 -20.48 8.71 4.20
CA HIS A 137 -19.46 8.07 3.36
C HIS A 137 -18.09 7.98 4.04
N SER A 138 -17.25 7.06 3.55
CA SER A 138 -15.82 6.96 3.89
C SER A 138 -14.98 7.97 3.10
N ILE A 139 -13.64 7.93 3.20
CA ILE A 139 -12.76 8.97 2.62
C ILE A 139 -12.90 9.13 1.11
N GLU A 140 -13.42 8.11 0.42
CA GLU A 140 -13.70 8.10 -1.01
C GLU A 140 -14.80 9.07 -1.42
N GLY A 141 -15.66 9.50 -0.50
CA GLY A 141 -16.72 10.46 -0.81
C GLY A 141 -17.99 9.86 -1.38
N ILE A 142 -18.13 8.53 -1.47
CA ILE A 142 -19.20 7.89 -2.25
C ILE A 142 -19.95 6.82 -1.47
N ALA A 143 -21.18 6.51 -1.89
CA ALA A 143 -22.04 5.53 -1.22
C ALA A 143 -21.67 4.07 -1.55
N THR A 144 -20.94 3.84 -2.65
CA THR A 144 -20.67 2.50 -3.21
C THR A 144 -20.10 1.49 -2.20
N PRO A 145 -19.13 1.83 -1.33
CA PRO A 145 -18.61 0.92 -0.30
C PRO A 145 -19.68 0.38 0.65
N LEU A 146 -20.70 1.18 0.96
CA LEU A 146 -21.77 0.85 1.92
C LEU A 146 -23.03 0.29 1.24
N LYS A 147 -23.12 0.36 -0.08
CA LYS A 147 -24.33 0.01 -0.86
C LYS A 147 -24.91 -1.36 -0.49
N LYS A 148 -24.05 -2.37 -0.35
CA LYS A 148 -24.48 -3.73 0.02
C LYS A 148 -25.07 -3.80 1.43
N VAL A 149 -24.52 -3.07 2.39
CA VAL A 149 -25.04 -2.99 3.75
C VAL A 149 -26.40 -2.30 3.76
N MET A 150 -26.48 -1.11 3.15
CA MET A 150 -27.71 -0.31 3.09
C MET A 150 -28.86 -1.04 2.40
N SER A 151 -28.56 -1.83 1.36
CA SER A 151 -29.57 -2.64 0.66
C SER A 151 -30.24 -3.72 1.53
N LYS A 152 -29.58 -4.11 2.64
CA LYS A 152 -30.08 -5.12 3.59
C LYS A 152 -30.76 -4.52 4.82
N CYS A 153 -30.75 -3.20 4.97
CA CYS A 153 -31.43 -2.53 6.07
C CYS A 153 -32.95 -2.65 5.91
N ASN A 154 -33.65 -2.78 7.05
CA ASN A 154 -35.12 -2.86 7.14
C ASN A 154 -35.77 -1.50 7.44
N PHE A 155 -35.04 -0.41 7.23
CA PHE A 155 -35.46 0.98 7.39
C PHE A 155 -34.97 1.81 6.19
N PRO A 156 -35.56 2.99 5.91
CA PRO A 156 -35.13 3.84 4.81
C PRO A 156 -33.67 4.27 5.02
N ALA A 157 -32.78 3.86 4.12
CA ALA A 157 -31.36 4.17 4.20
C ALA A 157 -31.02 5.28 3.21
N TYR A 158 -30.48 6.38 3.71
CA TYR A 158 -29.95 7.48 2.92
C TYR A 158 -28.44 7.55 3.11
N CYS A 159 -27.69 7.90 2.07
CA CYS A 159 -26.23 8.06 2.16
C CYS A 159 -25.82 9.44 1.69
N PHE A 160 -25.04 10.15 2.50
CA PHE A 160 -24.33 11.34 2.07
C PHE A 160 -23.18 10.98 1.14
N GLN A 161 -22.90 11.85 0.19
CA GLN A 161 -21.78 11.78 -0.74
C GLN A 161 -21.08 13.14 -0.81
N SER A 162 -19.77 13.13 -1.05
CA SER A 162 -18.93 14.32 -1.18
C SER A 162 -18.99 14.84 -2.61
N THR A 163 -19.98 15.67 -2.90
CA THR A 163 -20.12 16.36 -4.18
C THR A 163 -19.29 17.64 -4.21
N ARG A 164 -19.22 18.31 -5.37
CA ARG A 164 -18.51 19.60 -5.53
C ARG A 164 -19.06 20.73 -4.63
N GLU A 165 -20.30 20.61 -4.16
CA GLU A 165 -20.92 21.59 -3.26
C GLU A 165 -20.52 21.42 -1.80
N VAL A 166 -19.93 20.27 -1.45
CA VAL A 166 -19.52 19.96 -0.08
C VAL A 166 -18.23 20.73 0.23
N PRO A 167 -18.20 21.53 1.32
CA PRO A 167 -16.99 22.24 1.73
C PRO A 167 -15.81 21.27 1.96
N GLN A 168 -14.59 21.69 1.60
CA GLN A 168 -13.38 20.86 1.74
C GLN A 168 -12.39 21.40 2.79
N ASP A 169 -12.81 22.37 3.58
CA ASP A 169 -11.97 23.11 4.51
C ASP A 169 -11.98 22.53 5.93
N SER A 170 -13.14 22.08 6.42
CA SER A 170 -13.24 21.51 7.77
C SER A 170 -14.36 20.47 7.91
N ILE A 171 -14.23 19.59 8.91
CA ILE A 171 -15.24 18.54 9.20
C ILE A 171 -16.55 19.19 9.65
N GLU A 172 -16.45 20.30 10.39
CA GLU A 172 -17.56 21.10 10.90
C GLU A 172 -18.40 21.66 9.75
N LYS A 173 -17.77 22.22 8.71
CA LYS A 173 -18.51 22.72 7.54
C LYS A 173 -19.16 21.61 6.72
N VAL A 174 -18.50 20.45 6.61
CA VAL A 174 -19.10 19.27 5.98
C VAL A 174 -20.32 18.81 6.78
N ALA A 175 -20.19 18.66 8.09
CA ALA A 175 -21.28 18.27 8.99
C ALA A 175 -22.46 19.25 8.91
N GLN A 176 -22.19 20.56 8.91
CA GLN A 176 -23.21 21.59 8.76
C GLN A 176 -23.98 21.46 7.44
N LYS A 177 -23.27 21.27 6.31
CA LYS A 177 -23.91 21.05 5.01
C LYS A 177 -24.73 19.77 4.99
N TYR A 178 -24.24 18.68 5.59
CA TYR A 178 -24.97 17.42 5.65
C TYR A 178 -26.22 17.51 6.52
N ILE A 179 -26.15 18.18 7.67
CA ILE A 179 -27.34 18.45 8.50
C ILE A 179 -28.38 19.25 7.72
N LEU A 180 -27.95 20.29 6.98
CA LEU A 180 -28.87 21.10 6.18
C LEU A 180 -29.63 20.25 5.15
N GLU A 181 -28.93 19.38 4.42
CA GLU A 181 -29.57 18.49 3.44
C GLU A 181 -30.40 17.38 4.12
N MET A 182 -29.96 16.88 5.27
CA MET A 182 -30.70 15.92 6.10
C MET A 182 -32.07 16.47 6.50
N LYS A 183 -32.10 17.72 6.97
CA LYS A 183 -33.32 18.39 7.45
C LYS A 183 -34.33 18.65 6.34
N LYS A 184 -33.93 18.65 5.07
CA LYS A 184 -34.88 18.69 3.94
C LYS A 184 -35.66 17.38 3.79
N ILE A 185 -35.08 16.25 4.21
CA ILE A 185 -35.71 14.92 4.15
C ILE A 185 -36.46 14.62 5.45
N GLN A 186 -35.85 14.90 6.59
CA GLN A 186 -36.44 14.74 7.92
C GLN A 186 -36.27 16.06 8.69
N PRO A 187 -37.28 16.94 8.73
CA PRO A 187 -37.15 18.26 9.35
C PRO A 187 -36.87 18.25 10.86
N GLU A 188 -37.41 17.25 11.56
CA GLU A 188 -37.36 17.14 13.01
C GLU A 188 -36.81 15.78 13.44
N GLY A 189 -36.07 15.80 14.56
CA GLY A 189 -35.49 14.60 15.16
C GLY A 189 -36.54 13.66 15.80
N PRO A 190 -36.08 12.58 16.46
CA PRO A 190 -34.68 12.26 16.68
C PRO A 190 -34.03 11.59 15.46
N TYR A 191 -32.75 11.89 15.21
CA TYR A 191 -32.01 11.43 14.03
C TYR A 191 -31.23 10.14 14.29
N ARG A 192 -31.07 9.32 13.24
CA ARG A 192 -30.19 8.14 13.25
C ARG A 192 -29.06 8.34 12.25
N ILE A 193 -27.82 8.35 12.75
CA ILE A 193 -26.63 8.62 11.97
C ILE A 193 -25.68 7.43 12.06
N ILE A 194 -25.15 7.00 10.91
CA ILE A 194 -24.16 5.93 10.81
C ILE A 194 -22.93 6.46 10.07
N GLY A 195 -21.80 6.56 10.76
CA GLY A 195 -20.53 7.00 10.16
C GLY A 195 -19.60 5.83 9.89
N TYR A 196 -19.12 5.68 8.65
CA TYR A 196 -18.14 4.64 8.30
C TYR A 196 -16.75 5.22 8.08
N SER A 197 -15.73 4.64 8.72
CA SER A 197 -14.33 5.07 8.57
C SER A 197 -14.18 6.59 8.80
N TYR A 198 -13.71 7.36 7.82
CA TYR A 198 -13.66 8.82 7.88
C TYR A 198 -15.02 9.47 8.21
N GLY A 199 -16.12 8.90 7.71
CA GLY A 199 -17.48 9.34 8.01
C GLY A 199 -17.87 9.22 9.48
N ALA A 200 -17.12 8.48 10.31
CA ALA A 200 -17.30 8.46 11.75
C ALA A 200 -16.95 9.82 12.40
N CYS A 201 -15.93 10.52 11.88
CA CYS A 201 -15.58 11.86 12.36
C CYS A 201 -16.69 12.86 12.03
N ILE A 202 -17.19 12.83 10.79
CA ILE A 202 -18.29 13.70 10.36
C ILE A 202 -19.58 13.36 11.11
N GLY A 203 -19.93 12.08 11.23
CA GLY A 203 -21.16 11.66 11.92
C GLY A 203 -21.15 12.02 13.42
N PHE A 204 -19.99 11.94 14.08
CA PHE A 204 -19.83 12.42 15.44
C PHE A 204 -20.05 13.93 15.54
N GLU A 205 -19.41 14.70 14.65
CA GLU A 205 -19.58 16.15 14.60
C GLU A 205 -21.04 16.55 14.33
N MET A 206 -21.71 15.88 13.39
CA MET A 206 -23.13 16.09 13.13
C MET A 206 -23.97 15.86 14.39
N ALA A 207 -23.71 14.78 15.13
CA ALA A 207 -24.45 14.48 16.34
C ALA A 207 -24.23 15.55 17.43
N THR A 208 -23.00 16.00 17.63
CA THR A 208 -22.66 17.09 18.56
C THR A 208 -23.43 18.37 18.19
N MET A 209 -23.33 18.81 16.94
CA MET A 209 -24.02 20.02 16.47
C MET A 209 -25.53 19.93 16.65
N LEU A 210 -26.15 18.78 16.33
CA LEU A 210 -27.59 18.57 16.49
C LEU A 210 -28.00 18.57 17.96
N GLN A 211 -27.19 18.02 18.85
CA GLN A 211 -27.48 18.03 20.29
C GLN A 211 -27.37 19.44 20.88
N GLU A 212 -26.43 20.24 20.38
CA GLU A 212 -26.28 21.65 20.77
C GLU A 212 -27.41 22.53 20.24
N SER A 213 -27.82 22.34 18.98
CA SER A 213 -28.83 23.19 18.34
C SER A 213 -30.27 22.79 18.64
N ASP A 214 -30.57 21.48 18.63
CA ASP A 214 -31.93 20.94 18.68
C ASP A 214 -32.22 20.23 20.02
N GLY A 215 -31.23 20.14 20.92
CA GLY A 215 -31.35 19.60 22.27
C GLY A 215 -30.82 18.17 22.44
N ALA A 216 -30.58 17.76 23.69
CA ALA A 216 -29.87 16.51 24.01
C ALA A 216 -30.49 15.21 23.46
N ASN A 217 -31.78 15.22 23.11
CA ASN A 217 -32.50 14.06 22.57
C ASN A 217 -32.67 14.12 21.04
N SER A 218 -32.04 15.07 20.35
CA SER A 218 -32.16 15.24 18.90
C SER A 218 -31.53 14.10 18.11
N VAL A 219 -30.63 13.31 18.71
CA VAL A 219 -29.99 12.15 18.08
C VAL A 219 -30.42 10.89 18.83
N GLU A 220 -31.18 10.03 18.15
CA GLU A 220 -31.60 8.75 18.72
C GLU A 220 -30.43 7.78 18.80
N ARG A 221 -29.66 7.69 17.70
CA ARG A 221 -28.53 6.76 17.56
C ARG A 221 -27.43 7.32 16.69
N LEU A 222 -26.21 7.25 17.20
CA LEU A 222 -24.98 7.39 16.45
C LEU A 222 -24.26 6.03 16.43
N ILE A 223 -24.03 5.47 15.25
CA ILE A 223 -23.30 4.21 15.07
C ILE A 223 -22.03 4.49 14.28
N LEU A 224 -20.88 4.07 14.80
CA LEU A 224 -19.57 4.31 14.18
C LEU A 224 -19.01 2.96 13.71
N LEU A 225 -18.95 2.77 12.40
CA LEU A 225 -18.46 1.55 11.78
C LEU A 225 -16.96 1.68 11.53
N ASP A 226 -16.16 0.98 12.33
CA ASP A 226 -14.70 0.94 12.23
C ASP A 226 -14.06 2.35 12.17
N GLY A 227 -14.68 3.29 12.89
CA GLY A 227 -14.20 4.65 13.04
C GLY A 227 -13.30 4.75 14.26
N SER A 228 -12.11 5.32 14.08
CA SER A 228 -11.23 5.67 15.21
C SER A 228 -10.72 7.10 15.04
N HIS A 229 -11.41 8.03 15.71
CA HIS A 229 -11.07 9.46 15.72
C HIS A 229 -9.64 9.68 16.23
N LEU A 230 -9.23 8.93 17.25
CA LEU A 230 -7.88 8.97 17.79
C LEU A 230 -6.85 8.45 16.78
N TYR A 231 -7.12 7.33 16.12
CA TYR A 231 -6.23 6.81 15.07
C TYR A 231 -6.07 7.81 13.93
N MET A 232 -7.18 8.43 13.47
CA MET A 232 -7.16 9.44 12.42
C MET A 232 -6.37 10.69 12.84
N GLN A 233 -6.51 11.12 14.10
CA GLN A 233 -5.74 12.23 14.66
C GLN A 233 -4.23 11.90 14.72
N THR A 234 -3.88 10.71 15.21
CA THR A 234 -2.48 10.26 15.25
C THR A 234 -1.89 10.17 13.85
N TYR A 235 -2.61 9.59 12.89
CA TYR A 235 -2.17 9.47 11.50
C TYR A 235 -1.93 10.86 10.90
N ARG A 236 -2.88 11.79 11.05
CA ARG A 236 -2.73 13.19 10.64
C ARG A 236 -1.46 13.81 11.24
N ASN A 237 -1.22 13.62 12.53
CA ASN A 237 -0.06 14.22 13.23
C ASN A 237 1.26 13.64 12.73
N VAL A 238 1.34 12.32 12.56
CA VAL A 238 2.52 11.63 12.01
C VAL A 238 2.85 12.16 10.61
N TYR A 239 1.85 12.31 9.75
CA TYR A 239 2.05 12.90 8.42
C TYR A 239 2.55 14.35 8.50
N ARG A 240 1.96 15.18 9.36
CA ARG A 240 2.40 16.57 9.55
C ARG A 240 3.85 16.65 10.01
N MET A 241 4.26 15.77 10.92
CA MET A 241 5.64 15.66 11.39
C MET A 241 6.58 15.18 10.29
N ALA A 242 6.22 14.12 9.56
CA ALA A 242 7.04 13.52 8.51
C ALA A 242 7.32 14.48 7.35
N PHE A 243 6.34 15.33 6.99
CA PHE A 243 6.46 16.28 5.89
C PHE A 243 6.77 17.71 6.33
N GLY A 244 6.90 17.97 7.64
CA GLY A 244 7.23 19.30 8.18
C GLY A 244 6.17 20.37 7.88
N VAL A 245 4.90 19.98 7.79
CA VAL A 245 3.79 20.84 7.33
C VAL A 245 2.77 21.14 8.44
N THR A 246 2.34 22.40 8.49
CA THR A 246 1.16 22.85 9.24
C THR A 246 -0.12 22.66 8.40
N GLY A 247 -1.29 22.76 9.03
CA GLY A 247 -2.62 22.64 8.38
C GLY A 247 -2.70 23.44 7.07
N ASP A 248 -2.15 24.65 7.11
CA ASP A 248 -2.26 25.63 6.04
C ASP A 248 -1.20 25.47 4.93
N THR A 249 -0.16 24.66 5.17
CA THR A 249 0.97 24.46 4.24
C THR A 249 0.98 23.08 3.58
N LEU A 250 0.12 22.17 4.02
CA LEU A 250 -0.04 20.82 3.46
C LEU A 250 -0.26 20.83 1.94
N VAL A 251 -1.05 21.76 1.43
CA VAL A 251 -1.48 21.80 0.02
C VAL A 251 -0.43 22.37 -0.94
N ASN A 252 0.75 22.76 -0.44
CA ASN A 252 1.82 23.37 -1.25
C ASN A 252 3.17 22.65 -1.10
N ASN A 253 3.20 21.45 -0.51
CA ASN A 253 4.42 20.68 -0.36
C ASN A 253 4.50 19.62 -1.48
N PRO A 254 5.47 19.73 -2.42
CA PRO A 254 5.63 18.79 -3.53
C PRO A 254 5.73 17.32 -3.12
N LEU A 255 6.39 17.03 -2.00
CA LEU A 255 6.54 15.67 -1.50
C LEU A 255 5.17 15.15 -1.05
N PHE A 256 4.48 15.90 -0.21
CA PHE A 256 3.17 15.52 0.30
C PHE A 256 2.13 15.33 -0.82
N GLU A 257 2.05 16.28 -1.75
CA GLU A 257 1.16 16.19 -2.91
C GLU A 257 1.44 14.94 -3.75
N SER A 258 2.72 14.66 -4.00
CA SER A 258 3.14 13.49 -4.79
C SER A 258 2.81 12.18 -4.07
N GLU A 259 3.00 12.11 -2.76
CA GLU A 259 2.69 10.92 -1.96
C GLU A 259 1.19 10.61 -1.94
N ILE A 260 0.34 11.63 -1.73
CA ILE A 260 -1.12 11.44 -1.81
C ILE A 260 -1.51 10.94 -3.20
N MET A 261 -0.96 11.54 -4.25
CA MET A 261 -1.28 11.16 -5.62
C MET A 261 -0.82 9.72 -5.92
N CYS A 262 0.34 9.29 -5.45
CA CYS A 262 0.79 7.91 -5.55
C CYS A 262 -0.15 6.97 -4.80
N ALA A 263 -0.46 7.27 -3.54
CA ALA A 263 -1.34 6.47 -2.71
C ALA A 263 -2.73 6.30 -3.34
N MET A 264 -3.31 7.39 -3.86
CA MET A 264 -4.61 7.37 -4.54
C MET A 264 -4.54 6.62 -5.86
N THR A 265 -3.50 6.82 -6.67
CA THR A 265 -3.38 6.19 -7.99
C THR A 265 -3.24 4.67 -7.88
N LEU A 266 -2.50 4.19 -6.89
CA LEU A 266 -2.36 2.75 -6.62
C LEU A 266 -3.70 2.06 -6.28
N ARG A 267 -4.74 2.82 -5.90
CA ARG A 267 -6.09 2.27 -5.65
C ARG A 267 -6.84 1.90 -6.94
N PHE A 268 -6.53 2.56 -8.06
CA PHE A 268 -7.28 2.43 -9.32
C PHE A 268 -6.44 1.90 -10.48
N ALA A 269 -5.12 2.09 -10.45
CA ALA A 269 -4.21 1.70 -11.52
C ALA A 269 -3.00 0.94 -10.98
N ASN A 270 -2.44 0.08 -11.82
CA ASN A 270 -1.18 -0.60 -11.51
C ASN A 270 -0.02 0.26 -12.02
N VAL A 271 0.49 1.14 -11.16
CA VAL A 271 1.60 2.05 -11.48
C VAL A 271 2.87 1.64 -10.74
N ASP A 272 4.03 1.83 -11.38
CA ASP A 272 5.32 1.74 -10.68
C ASP A 272 5.44 2.94 -9.74
N TYR A 273 5.35 2.69 -8.43
CA TYR A 273 5.37 3.73 -7.41
C TYR A 273 6.63 4.60 -7.49
N LYS A 274 7.82 4.00 -7.65
CA LYS A 274 9.09 4.74 -7.63
C LYS A 274 9.18 5.67 -8.85
N LYS A 275 8.85 5.15 -10.03
CA LYS A 275 8.86 5.93 -11.27
C LYS A 275 7.80 7.05 -11.23
N PHE A 276 6.57 6.72 -10.85
CA PHE A 276 5.46 7.67 -10.80
C PHE A 276 5.70 8.81 -9.81
N ARG A 277 6.26 8.48 -8.64
CA ARG A 277 6.65 9.48 -7.64
C ARG A 277 7.67 10.47 -8.17
N VAL A 278 8.71 10.00 -8.88
CA VAL A 278 9.74 10.88 -9.47
C VAL A 278 9.13 11.81 -10.51
N GLU A 279 8.24 11.30 -11.37
CA GLU A 279 7.55 12.09 -12.40
C GLU A 279 6.67 13.20 -11.79
N LEU A 280 5.95 12.91 -10.71
CA LEU A 280 5.14 13.91 -9.99
C LEU A 280 5.98 15.01 -9.33
N LEU A 281 7.14 14.65 -8.78
CA LEU A 281 8.05 15.62 -8.17
C LEU A 281 8.63 16.61 -9.19
N GLN A 282 8.75 16.21 -10.45
CA GLN A 282 9.24 17.06 -11.54
C GLN A 282 8.18 18.06 -12.06
N GLN A 283 6.91 17.89 -11.72
CA GLN A 283 5.84 18.78 -12.20
C GLN A 283 5.78 20.10 -11.40
N PRO A 284 5.51 21.23 -12.07
CA PRO A 284 5.40 22.53 -11.42
C PRO A 284 4.02 22.73 -10.76
N GLY A 285 3.98 22.50 -9.45
CA GLY A 285 2.82 22.79 -8.61
C GLY A 285 1.68 21.76 -8.72
N PHE A 286 0.68 21.90 -7.85
CA PHE A 286 -0.38 20.92 -7.66
C PHE A 286 -1.17 20.62 -8.94
N LYS A 287 -1.56 21.66 -9.69
CA LYS A 287 -2.39 21.48 -10.90
C LYS A 287 -1.67 20.66 -11.97
N ALA A 288 -0.37 20.90 -12.19
CA ALA A 288 0.42 20.14 -13.15
C ALA A 288 0.57 18.67 -12.72
N ARG A 289 0.76 18.42 -11.41
CA ARG A 289 0.77 17.05 -10.83
C ARG A 289 -0.55 16.31 -11.06
N VAL A 290 -1.68 16.98 -10.83
CA VAL A 290 -3.02 16.42 -11.10
C VAL A 290 -3.21 16.11 -12.59
N GLN A 291 -2.72 16.95 -13.49
CA GLN A 291 -2.85 16.73 -14.93
C GLN A 291 -1.96 15.58 -15.44
N ALA A 292 -0.73 15.47 -14.92
CA ALA A 292 0.16 14.34 -15.21
C ALA A 292 -0.51 12.99 -14.85
N ARG A 293 -1.28 12.95 -13.75
CA ARG A 293 -2.10 11.79 -13.35
C ARG A 293 -3.19 11.43 -14.36
N PHE A 294 -3.94 12.42 -14.89
CA PHE A 294 -5.02 12.17 -15.86
C PHE A 294 -4.51 11.53 -17.14
N LEU A 295 -3.37 12.01 -17.65
CA LEU A 295 -2.76 11.55 -18.90
C LEU A 295 -2.12 10.17 -18.84
N GLN A 296 -1.83 9.62 -17.66
CA GLN A 296 -1.12 8.34 -17.54
C GLN A 296 -2.02 7.18 -17.11
N CYS A 297 -3.06 7.46 -16.33
CA CYS A 297 -3.97 6.43 -15.80
C CYS A 297 -5.33 6.38 -16.51
N PHE A 298 -5.73 7.46 -17.20
CA PHE A 298 -7.09 7.62 -17.72
C PHE A 298 -7.13 7.97 -19.22
N CYS A 299 -6.15 7.51 -20.02
CA CYS A 299 -6.01 7.78 -21.47
C CYS A 299 -7.24 7.50 -22.36
N ASN A 300 -8.34 6.98 -21.82
CA ASN A 300 -9.61 6.80 -22.54
C ASN A 300 -10.67 7.88 -22.25
N PHE A 301 -10.36 8.92 -21.46
CA PHE A 301 -11.31 9.98 -21.15
C PHE A 301 -10.97 11.27 -21.89
N SER A 302 -11.77 11.58 -22.92
CA SER A 302 -11.79 12.89 -23.57
C SER A 302 -12.53 13.86 -22.65
N ILE A 303 -11.83 14.86 -22.13
CA ILE A 303 -12.45 15.98 -21.44
C ILE A 303 -13.00 16.91 -22.53
N SER A 304 -14.30 16.86 -22.76
CA SER A 304 -15.00 17.94 -23.46
C SER A 304 -14.98 19.16 -22.54
N THR A 305 -14.27 20.20 -22.98
CA THR A 305 -14.20 21.54 -22.35
C THR A 305 -15.56 22.19 -22.22
#